data_AF-A0A839IBS4-F1
#
_entry.id   AF-A0A839IBS4-F1
#
_cell.length_a   1.000
_cell.length_b   1.000
_cell.length_c   1.000
_cell.angle_alpha   90.00
_cell.angle_beta   90.00
_cell.angle_gamma   90.00
#
_symmetry.space_group_name_H-M   'P 1'
#
loop_
_entity.id
_entity.type
_entity.pdbx_description
1 polymer ?
#
loop_
_entity_poly.entity_id
_entity_poly.type
_entity_poly.pdbx_seq_one_letter_code
_entity_poly.pdbx_strand_id
1 'polypeptide(L)'
;TVTGSNQHGIAAEAVTETATLSTAKPTLISVVSNPTSGKAGDKIGVTATFSVAVDNATATLGTSAVRWDSGQGSATWIGEVEIPSSSAADTEFTYSVKGFSDTHGNLGDESTSGAVYLT
;
A
#
# COMPACT_ATOMS: atom_id res chain seq x y z
N THR A 1 -8.07 -17.94 29.80
CA THR A 1 -9.35 -18.39 30.42
C THR A 1 -9.79 -17.34 31.41
N VAL A 2 -10.96 -16.75 31.18
CA VAL A 2 -11.62 -15.89 32.18
C VAL A 2 -12.62 -16.78 32.91
N THR A 3 -12.60 -16.80 34.23
CA THR A 3 -13.60 -17.51 35.03
C THR A 3 -14.44 -16.52 35.80
N GLY A 4 -15.77 -16.66 35.68
CA GLY A 4 -16.75 -15.89 36.43
C GLY A 4 -17.66 -16.84 37.20
N SER A 5 -17.91 -16.54 38.47
CA SER A 5 -18.89 -17.25 39.31
C SER A 5 -19.80 -16.21 39.95
N ASN A 6 -21.09 -16.49 40.04
CA ASN A 6 -22.03 -15.61 40.76
C ASN A 6 -22.03 -15.93 42.26
N GLN A 7 -22.69 -15.11 43.08
CA GLN A 7 -22.81 -15.27 44.53
C GLN A 7 -23.30 -16.66 45.01
N HIS A 8 -23.92 -17.45 44.13
CA HIS A 8 -24.49 -18.75 44.44
C HIS A 8 -23.58 -19.93 44.07
N GLY A 9 -22.34 -19.67 43.63
CA GLY A 9 -21.36 -20.72 43.33
C GLY A 9 -21.62 -21.47 42.02
N ILE A 10 -22.50 -20.96 41.15
CA ILE A 10 -22.68 -21.50 39.80
C ILE A 10 -21.56 -20.96 38.92
N ALA A 11 -20.66 -21.86 38.51
CA ALA A 11 -19.59 -21.54 37.59
C ALA A 11 -20.13 -21.35 36.16
N ALA A 12 -19.71 -20.28 35.50
CA ALA A 12 -19.94 -20.13 34.07
C ALA A 12 -19.14 -21.20 33.29
N GLU A 13 -19.75 -21.81 32.27
CA GLU A 13 -19.09 -22.77 31.39
C GLU A 13 -17.96 -22.07 30.64
N ALA A 14 -16.75 -22.63 30.72
CA ALA A 14 -15.57 -22.03 30.11
C ALA A 14 -15.62 -22.23 28.59
N VAL A 15 -16.07 -21.20 27.88
CA VAL A 15 -15.93 -21.15 26.41
C VAL A 15 -14.49 -20.77 26.09
N THR A 16 -13.82 -21.61 25.31
CA THR A 16 -12.51 -21.31 24.73
C THR A 16 -12.72 -21.02 23.24
N GLU A 17 -12.56 -19.76 22.85
CA GLU A 17 -12.48 -19.39 21.43
C GLU A 17 -11.02 -19.23 21.03
N THR A 18 -10.65 -19.85 19.91
CA THR A 18 -9.34 -19.70 19.30
C THR A 18 -9.44 -18.64 18.21
N ALA A 19 -8.83 -17.47 18.41
CA ALA A 19 -8.67 -16.48 17.36
C ALA A 19 -7.45 -16.82 16.49
N THR A 20 -7.65 -17.02 15.18
CA THR A 20 -6.54 -17.15 14.23
C THR A 20 -6.09 -15.76 13.79
N LEU A 21 -4.89 -15.35 14.20
CA LEU A 21 -4.28 -14.09 13.78
C LEU A 21 -3.51 -14.31 12.46
N SER A 22 -3.89 -13.60 11.40
CA SER A 22 -3.05 -13.50 10.20
C SER A 22 -1.90 -12.53 10.47
N THR A 23 -0.66 -12.99 10.32
CA THR A 23 0.55 -12.17 10.54
C THR A 23 1.34 -11.91 9.25
N ALA A 24 0.83 -12.35 8.11
CA ALA A 24 1.50 -12.15 6.83
C ALA A 24 1.30 -10.69 6.39
N LYS A 25 2.41 -9.96 6.19
CA LYS A 25 2.34 -8.59 5.70
C LYS A 25 2.00 -8.56 4.20
N PRO A 26 1.17 -7.59 3.75
CA PRO A 26 1.05 -7.31 2.33
C PRO A 26 2.39 -6.82 1.76
N THR A 27 2.61 -7.02 0.47
CA THR A 27 3.81 -6.56 -0.24
C THR A 27 3.43 -5.85 -1.53
N LEU A 28 4.25 -4.87 -1.92
CA LEU A 28 4.16 -4.26 -3.25
C LEU A 28 4.81 -5.20 -4.28
N ILE A 29 4.08 -5.54 -5.34
CA ILE A 29 4.57 -6.36 -6.45
C ILE A 29 5.21 -5.48 -7.52
N SER A 30 4.52 -4.42 -7.95
CA SER A 30 5.00 -3.56 -9.02
C SER A 30 4.34 -2.18 -9.02
N VAL A 31 5.05 -1.21 -9.63
CA VAL A 31 4.48 0.07 -10.06
C VAL A 31 4.85 0.27 -11.53
N VAL A 32 3.86 0.57 -12.37
CA VAL A 32 4.06 0.78 -13.81
C VAL A 32 3.39 2.08 -14.23
N SER A 33 4.10 2.88 -15.02
CA SER A 33 3.57 4.13 -15.57
C SER A 33 3.14 3.96 -17.02
N ASN A 34 2.16 4.75 -17.45
CA ASN A 34 1.76 4.86 -18.84
C ASN A 34 1.55 6.34 -19.22
N PRO A 35 2.44 6.94 -20.03
CA PRO A 35 3.67 6.36 -20.59
C PRO A 35 4.75 6.05 -19.51
N THR A 36 5.77 5.26 -19.88
CA THR A 36 6.93 4.95 -19.02
C THR A 36 8.05 6.01 -19.09
N SER A 37 7.87 7.03 -19.93
CA SER A 37 8.80 8.14 -20.08
C SER A 37 8.07 9.43 -20.40
N GLY A 38 8.70 10.57 -20.11
CA GLY A 38 8.14 11.89 -20.39
C GLY A 38 9.05 13.03 -19.94
N LYS A 39 8.53 14.25 -19.97
CA LYS A 39 9.21 15.48 -19.56
C LYS A 39 8.74 15.91 -18.18
N ALA A 40 9.57 16.67 -17.48
CA ALA A 40 9.14 17.33 -16.25
C ALA A 40 7.86 18.16 -16.47
N GLY A 41 6.88 18.00 -15.57
CA GLY A 41 5.56 18.60 -15.68
C GLY A 41 4.54 17.77 -16.47
N ASP A 42 4.94 16.71 -17.18
CA ASP A 42 3.98 15.82 -17.82
C ASP A 42 3.19 15.04 -16.77
N LYS A 43 1.88 14.88 -17.01
CA LYS A 43 1.02 14.04 -16.19
C LYS A 43 0.89 12.67 -16.83
N ILE A 44 1.20 11.62 -16.07
CA ILE A 44 1.19 10.24 -16.55
C ILE A 44 0.32 9.36 -15.64
N GLY A 45 -0.25 8.30 -16.22
CA GLY A 45 -0.99 7.29 -15.47
C GLY A 45 -0.05 6.37 -14.70
N VAL A 46 -0.50 5.88 -13.54
CA VAL A 46 0.24 4.99 -12.64
C VAL A 46 -0.65 3.81 -12.24
N THR A 47 -0.11 2.60 -12.30
CA THR A 47 -0.75 1.40 -11.75
C THR A 47 0.18 0.73 -10.75
N ALA A 48 -0.27 0.57 -9.51
CA ALA A 48 0.42 -0.21 -8.48
C ALA A 48 -0.31 -1.53 -8.22
N THR A 49 0.44 -2.61 -8.03
CA THR A 49 -0.09 -3.94 -7.72
C THR A 49 0.50 -4.44 -6.41
N PHE A 50 -0.37 -4.92 -5.51
CA PHE A 50 -0.04 -5.50 -4.21
C PHE A 50 -0.34 -7.00 -4.19
N SER A 51 0.24 -7.72 -3.23
CA SER A 51 0.03 -9.17 -3.08
C SER A 51 -1.37 -9.56 -2.62
N VAL A 52 -2.07 -8.66 -1.94
CA VAL A 52 -3.45 -8.80 -1.47
C VAL A 52 -4.17 -7.44 -1.55
N ALA A 53 -5.46 -7.43 -1.26
CA ALA A 53 -6.21 -6.18 -1.10
C ALA A 53 -5.65 -5.36 0.07
N VAL A 54 -5.42 -4.06 -0.17
CA VAL A 54 -4.87 -3.14 0.82
C VAL A 54 -5.63 -1.81 0.83
N ASP A 55 -5.47 -1.08 1.93
CA ASP A 55 -5.96 0.27 2.12
C ASP A 55 -4.81 1.23 2.45
N ASN A 56 -5.04 2.54 2.25
CA ASN A 56 -4.20 3.64 2.72
C ASN A 56 -2.81 3.74 2.06
N ALA A 57 -2.60 3.08 0.91
CA ALA A 57 -1.37 3.23 0.16
C ALA A 57 -1.14 4.70 -0.24
N THR A 58 0.08 5.17 -0.01
CA THR A 58 0.58 6.46 -0.49
C THR A 58 1.80 6.19 -1.37
N ALA A 59 1.98 6.98 -2.42
CA ALA A 59 3.15 6.85 -3.28
C ALA A 59 3.67 8.20 -3.75
N THR A 60 4.96 8.26 -4.05
CA THR A 60 5.62 9.40 -4.70
C THR A 60 6.49 8.93 -5.84
N LEU A 61 6.60 9.74 -6.91
CA LEU A 61 7.63 9.65 -7.95
C LEU A 61 8.66 10.74 -7.65
N GLY A 62 9.82 10.37 -7.11
CA GLY A 62 10.73 11.37 -6.53
C GLY A 62 10.00 12.24 -5.49
N THR A 63 9.88 13.54 -5.75
CA THR A 63 9.18 14.51 -4.89
C THR A 63 7.69 14.69 -5.21
N SER A 64 7.20 14.19 -6.34
CA SER A 64 5.80 14.32 -6.75
C SER A 64 4.92 13.26 -6.11
N ALA A 65 3.82 13.65 -5.49
CA ALA A 65 2.85 12.72 -4.92
C ALA A 65 1.98 12.08 -6.02
N VAL A 66 1.79 10.76 -5.94
CA VAL A 66 0.81 10.04 -6.76
C VAL A 66 -0.58 10.34 -6.20
N ARG A 67 -1.49 10.78 -7.08
CA ARG A 67 -2.91 10.90 -6.76
C ARG A 67 -3.62 9.63 -7.19
N TRP A 68 -4.11 8.86 -6.22
CA TRP A 68 -4.93 7.69 -6.51
C TRP A 68 -6.35 8.08 -6.89
N ASP A 69 -6.82 7.56 -8.00
CA ASP A 69 -8.22 7.69 -8.43
C ASP A 69 -9.05 6.47 -7.99
N SER A 70 -8.39 5.32 -7.76
CA SER A 70 -9.00 4.11 -7.20
C SER A 70 -7.96 3.19 -6.54
N GLY A 71 -8.40 2.27 -5.69
CA GLY A 71 -7.55 1.23 -5.12
C GLY A 71 -7.86 0.80 -3.68
N GLN A 72 -8.59 1.62 -2.91
CA GLN A 72 -9.01 1.26 -1.55
C GLN A 72 -9.72 -0.10 -1.54
N GLY A 73 -9.30 -0.98 -0.62
CA GLY A 73 -9.78 -2.35 -0.52
C GLY A 73 -9.44 -3.26 -1.71
N SER A 74 -8.44 -2.89 -2.53
CA SER A 74 -8.05 -3.62 -3.74
C SER A 74 -6.55 -3.89 -3.78
N ALA A 75 -6.15 -4.92 -4.53
CA ALA A 75 -4.76 -5.24 -4.81
C ALA A 75 -4.20 -4.38 -5.96
N THR A 76 -5.07 -3.80 -6.80
CA THR A 76 -4.66 -2.94 -7.92
C THR A 76 -5.15 -1.52 -7.68
N TRP A 77 -4.21 -0.58 -7.74
CA TRP A 77 -4.42 0.83 -7.52
C TRP A 77 -4.11 1.60 -8.80
N ILE A 78 -5.00 2.51 -9.18
CA ILE A 78 -4.88 3.31 -10.40
C ILE A 78 -4.88 4.78 -10.00
N GLY A 79 -3.95 5.54 -10.56
CA GLY A 79 -3.84 6.97 -10.31
C GLY A 79 -3.01 7.66 -11.36
N GLU A 80 -2.59 8.87 -11.01
CA GLU A 80 -1.74 9.71 -11.87
C GLU A 80 -0.67 10.41 -11.04
N VAL A 81 0.41 10.79 -11.70
CA VAL A 81 1.47 11.60 -11.10
C VAL A 81 2.00 12.59 -12.12
N GLU A 82 2.47 13.75 -11.64
CA GLU A 82 3.22 14.69 -12.47
C GLU A 82 4.71 14.36 -12.36
N ILE A 83 5.42 14.28 -13.49
CA ILE A 83 6.87 14.03 -13.49
C ILE A 83 7.56 15.24 -12.82
N PRO A 84 8.32 15.04 -11.73
CA PRO A 84 8.91 16.15 -10.99
C PRO A 84 9.96 16.90 -11.83
N SER A 85 10.26 18.13 -11.42
CA SER A 85 11.37 18.89 -11.98
C SER A 85 12.70 18.15 -11.78
N SER A 86 13.50 18.07 -12.83
CA SER A 86 14.81 17.41 -12.85
C SER A 86 15.95 18.37 -13.18
N SER A 87 17.16 17.98 -12.80
CA SER A 87 18.39 18.53 -13.35
C SER A 87 18.72 17.87 -14.71
N ALA A 88 19.62 18.49 -15.48
CA ALA A 88 20.08 17.91 -16.74
C ALA A 88 20.86 16.58 -16.59
N ALA A 89 21.25 16.21 -15.36
CA ALA A 89 21.95 14.97 -15.07
C ALA A 89 21.00 13.81 -14.72
N ASP A 90 19.75 14.10 -14.36
CA ASP A 90 18.79 13.07 -14.00
C ASP A 90 18.25 12.40 -15.26
N THR A 91 18.21 11.08 -15.26
CA THR A 91 17.71 10.27 -16.39
C THR A 91 16.41 9.54 -16.07
N GLU A 92 16.08 9.38 -14.78
CA GLU A 92 14.89 8.67 -14.33
C GLU A 92 14.45 9.09 -12.92
N PHE A 93 13.20 8.80 -12.59
CA PHE A 93 12.67 8.82 -11.23
C PHE A 93 12.07 7.47 -10.87
N THR A 94 12.23 7.06 -9.62
CA THR A 94 11.66 5.82 -9.04
C THR A 94 10.48 6.14 -8.13
N TYR A 95 9.55 5.18 -7.99
CA TYR A 95 8.48 5.33 -7.00
C TYR A 95 8.93 4.86 -5.62
N SER A 96 8.47 5.55 -4.57
CA SER A 96 8.36 5.02 -3.20
C SER A 96 6.88 4.83 -2.86
N VAL A 97 6.53 3.67 -2.31
CA VAL A 97 5.16 3.34 -1.89
C VAL A 97 5.17 2.88 -0.43
N LYS A 98 4.25 3.41 0.39
CA LYS A 98 4.17 3.12 1.82
C LYS A 98 2.77 3.31 2.41
N GLY A 99 2.62 2.89 3.66
CA GLY A 99 1.40 3.10 4.45
C GLY A 99 0.25 2.15 4.13
N PHE A 100 0.47 1.19 3.22
CA PHE A 100 -0.55 0.22 2.84
C PHE A 100 -0.69 -0.89 3.89
N SER A 101 -1.92 -1.26 4.22
CA SER A 101 -2.23 -2.33 5.17
C SER A 101 -3.32 -3.24 4.64
N ASP A 102 -3.28 -4.52 5.01
CA ASP A 102 -4.35 -5.47 4.66
C ASP A 102 -5.60 -5.31 5.57
N THR A 103 -6.65 -6.07 5.28
CA THR A 103 -7.91 -6.07 6.05
C THR A 103 -7.78 -6.62 7.47
N HIS A 104 -6.64 -7.23 7.81
CA HIS A 104 -6.34 -7.74 9.15
C HIS A 104 -5.48 -6.74 9.96
N GLY A 105 -5.17 -5.58 9.40
CA GLY A 105 -4.35 -4.54 10.03
C GLY A 105 -2.84 -4.78 9.93
N ASN A 106 -2.39 -5.74 9.12
CA ASN A 106 -0.97 -5.96 8.88
C ASN A 106 -0.42 -4.83 7.98
N LEU A 107 0.46 -4.01 8.54
CA LEU A 107 1.13 -2.93 7.82
C LEU A 107 2.23 -3.51 6.91
N GLY A 108 2.19 -3.14 5.63
CA GLY A 108 3.25 -3.44 4.68
C GLY A 108 4.48 -2.55 4.88
N ASP A 109 5.63 -3.08 4.47
CA ASP A 109 6.88 -2.33 4.52
C ASP A 109 6.99 -1.36 3.33
N GLU A 110 7.65 -0.21 3.53
CA GLU A 110 7.93 0.73 2.44
C GLU A 110 8.78 0.05 1.36
N SER A 111 8.44 0.30 0.10
CA SER A 111 9.09 -0.33 -1.04
C SER A 111 9.29 0.65 -2.19
N THR A 112 10.38 0.47 -2.93
CA THR A 112 10.68 1.21 -4.15
C THR A 112 10.52 0.30 -5.36
N SER A 113 9.76 0.72 -6.36
CA SER A 113 9.48 -0.10 -7.55
C SER A 113 9.12 0.77 -8.75
N GLY A 114 9.42 0.30 -9.96
CA GLY A 114 9.12 1.02 -11.20
C GLY A 114 9.96 2.28 -11.39
N ALA A 115 10.07 2.73 -12.64
CA ALA A 115 10.79 3.94 -13.00
C ALA A 115 10.06 4.68 -14.13
N VAL A 116 10.30 5.99 -14.19
CA VAL A 116 9.89 6.87 -15.29
C VAL A 116 11.13 7.52 -15.85
N TYR A 117 11.37 7.33 -17.15
CA TYR A 117 12.54 7.87 -17.83
C TYR A 117 12.29 9.28 -18.35
N LEU A 118 13.29 10.15 -18.23
CA LEU A 118 13.22 11.52 -18.71
C LEU A 118 13.59 11.61 -20.20
N THR A 119 12.89 12.47 -20.94
CA THR A 119 13.06 12.66 -22.41
C THR A 119 13.20 14.11 -22.83
#